data_AF-V4NR15-F1
#
_entry.id   AF-V4NR15-F1
#
_cell.length_a   1.000
_cell.length_b   1.000
_cell.length_c   1.000
_cell.angle_alpha   90.00
_cell.angle_beta   90.00
_cell.angle_gamma   90.00
#
_symmetry.space_group_name_H-M   'P 1'
#
loop_
_entity.id
_entity.type
_entity.pdbx_description
1 polymer ?
#
loop_
_entity_poly.entity_id
_entity_poly.type
_entity_poly.pdbx_seq_one_letter_code
_entity_poly.pdbx_strand_id
1 'polypeptide(L)'
;MDLNVVDQFLSVFSQYLDSGFGLLKGDVGHLAGILIAIDVTLAALFWLLDEEAHVLTRLLKKVLFVGAFAYIINNFKTLADIIFASFSTLGLDASNNTLSAADLLKPGRLAGIGFDAAKPLMDQLADLMGLDTFFSNFLTIAVLLIVWLLVILSFFVLAVQLFITILEFKLTTLAGFTLVPFALWNKTSFLAERVLGNVVTSGIKVMVLAVIVGIGSFFFQQYVTGLNGDTPDLVEALTLALASLTLLGLGIFGPTVASGLVSGAPQLGAGAAVGTAAAAVGAGMLAGGAVRAL
;
A
#
# COMPACT_ATOMS: atom_id res chain seq x y z
N MET A 1 -8.66 -0.53 -23.06
CA MET A 1 -9.27 -1.36 -22.00
C MET A 1 -9.67 -0.43 -20.86
N ASP A 2 -10.92 -0.48 -20.40
CA ASP A 2 -11.35 0.32 -19.24
C ASP A 2 -10.73 -0.24 -17.95
N LEU A 3 -9.48 0.12 -17.69
CA LEU A 3 -8.79 -0.15 -16.43
C LEU A 3 -9.43 0.58 -15.22
N ASN A 4 -10.46 1.40 -15.48
CA ASN A 4 -11.30 2.10 -14.51
C ASN A 4 -12.12 1.18 -13.60
N VAL A 5 -12.27 -0.12 -13.90
CA VAL A 5 -13.04 -1.05 -13.03
C VAL A 5 -12.41 -1.13 -11.64
N VAL A 6 -11.07 -1.16 -11.55
CA VAL A 6 -10.36 -1.21 -10.26
C VAL A 6 -10.57 0.09 -9.48
N ASP A 7 -10.54 1.24 -10.16
CA ASP A 7 -10.78 2.56 -9.56
C ASP A 7 -12.22 2.71 -9.07
N GLN A 8 -13.19 2.23 -9.85
CA GLN A 8 -14.59 2.19 -9.46
C GLN A 8 -14.80 1.30 -8.24
N PHE A 9 -14.18 0.12 -8.22
CA PHE A 9 -14.25 -0.79 -7.09
C PHE A 9 -13.64 -0.15 -5.83
N LEU A 10 -12.47 0.49 -5.94
CA LEU A 10 -11.85 1.22 -4.82
C LEU A 10 -12.72 2.39 -4.33
N SER A 11 -13.35 3.11 -5.25
CA SER A 11 -14.26 4.21 -4.92
C SER A 11 -15.47 3.70 -4.12
N VAL A 12 -16.09 2.61 -4.57
CA VAL A 12 -17.21 1.98 -3.86
C VAL A 12 -16.79 1.53 -2.46
N PHE A 13 -15.69 0.78 -2.33
CA PHE A 13 -15.19 0.33 -1.02
C PHE A 13 -14.85 1.52 -0.11
N SER A 14 -14.18 2.54 -0.64
CA SER A 14 -13.85 3.75 0.12
C SER A 14 -15.09 4.46 0.61
N GLN A 15 -16.14 4.57 -0.20
CA GLN A 15 -17.39 5.19 0.18
C GLN A 15 -18.10 4.40 1.30
N TYR A 16 -18.14 3.07 1.20
CA TYR A 16 -18.70 2.23 2.25
C TYR A 16 -17.90 2.34 3.56
N LEU A 17 -16.57 2.31 3.51
CA LEU A 17 -15.72 2.46 4.69
C LEU A 17 -15.86 3.83 5.34
N ASP A 18 -15.89 4.90 4.53
CA ASP A 18 -16.10 6.26 5.00
C ASP A 18 -17.48 6.43 5.66
N SER A 19 -18.51 5.77 5.13
CA SER A 19 -19.84 5.74 5.76
C SER A 19 -19.84 5.00 7.10
N GLY A 20 -18.99 3.98 7.25
CA GLY A 20 -18.83 3.21 8.49
C GLY A 20 -18.45 4.09 9.69
N PHE A 21 -17.60 5.10 9.49
CA PHE A 21 -17.27 6.05 10.56
C PHE A 21 -18.50 6.83 11.04
N GLY A 22 -19.39 7.23 10.11
CA GLY A 22 -20.63 7.93 10.45
C GLY A 22 -21.60 7.05 11.22
N LEU A 23 -21.75 5.80 10.81
CA LEU A 23 -22.61 4.81 11.46
C LEU A 23 -22.13 4.47 12.88
N LEU A 24 -20.83 4.28 13.06
CA LEU A 24 -20.24 3.89 14.34
C LEU A 24 -20.03 5.07 15.30
N LYS A 25 -20.12 6.31 14.83
CA LYS A 25 -19.81 7.50 15.63
C LYS A 25 -20.64 7.60 16.91
N GLY A 26 -21.92 7.24 16.84
CA GLY A 26 -22.82 7.24 18.00
C GLY A 26 -22.37 6.23 19.07
N ASP A 27 -22.13 4.99 18.66
CA ASP A 27 -21.75 3.90 19.57
C ASP A 27 -20.36 4.12 20.19
N VAL A 28 -19.39 4.56 19.38
CA VAL A 28 -18.03 4.92 19.85
C VAL A 28 -18.09 6.09 20.84
N GLY A 29 -18.93 7.10 20.56
CA GLY A 29 -19.15 8.22 21.47
C GLY A 29 -19.76 7.78 22.80
N HIS A 30 -20.76 6.89 22.76
CA HIS A 30 -21.38 6.35 23.96
C HIS A 30 -20.39 5.52 24.80
N LEU A 31 -19.62 4.64 24.16
CA LEU A 31 -18.57 3.85 24.81
C LEU A 31 -17.50 4.75 25.45
N ALA A 32 -17.05 5.78 24.72
CA ALA A 32 -16.11 6.75 25.26
C ALA A 32 -16.67 7.49 26.48
N GLY A 33 -17.94 7.89 26.43
CA GLY A 33 -18.64 8.53 27.56
C GLY A 33 -18.67 7.65 28.80
N ILE A 34 -19.00 6.36 28.64
CA ILE A 34 -18.97 5.39 29.75
C ILE A 34 -17.56 5.24 30.31
N LEU A 35 -16.55 5.04 29.45
CA LEU A 35 -15.17 4.85 29.89
C LEU A 35 -14.63 6.08 30.63
N ILE A 36 -14.94 7.29 30.13
CA ILE A 36 -14.59 8.55 30.82
C ILE A 36 -15.28 8.63 32.18
N ALA A 37 -16.58 8.31 32.25
CA ALA A 37 -17.33 8.39 33.51
C ALA A 37 -16.73 7.45 34.57
N ILE A 38 -16.41 6.20 34.20
CA ILE A 38 -15.80 5.25 35.13
C ILE A 38 -14.42 5.74 35.55
N ASP A 39 -13.60 6.20 34.60
CA ASP A 39 -12.22 6.62 34.83
C ASP A 39 -12.12 7.86 35.75
N VAL A 40 -12.97 8.86 35.50
CA VAL A 40 -13.06 10.07 36.34
C VAL A 40 -13.62 9.73 37.73
N THR A 41 -14.62 8.84 37.82
CA THR A 41 -15.22 8.45 39.12
C THR A 41 -14.21 7.74 40.00
N LEU A 42 -13.44 6.79 39.44
CA LEU A 42 -12.37 6.12 40.19
C LEU A 42 -11.26 7.09 40.58
N ALA A 43 -10.82 7.96 39.67
CA ALA A 43 -9.80 8.96 39.98
C ALA A 43 -10.23 9.87 41.13
N ALA A 44 -11.48 10.34 41.13
CA ALA A 44 -12.04 11.15 42.19
C ALA A 44 -12.06 10.40 43.54
N LEU A 45 -12.47 9.13 43.55
CA LEU A 45 -12.47 8.30 44.76
C LEU A 45 -11.06 8.14 45.35
N PHE A 46 -10.06 7.87 44.50
CA PHE A 46 -8.67 7.76 44.96
C PHE A 46 -8.08 9.08 45.44
N TRP A 47 -8.47 10.21 44.85
CA TRP A 47 -8.02 11.53 45.34
C TRP A 47 -8.65 11.88 46.69
N LEU A 48 -9.89 11.44 46.94
CA LEU A 48 -10.55 11.66 48.23
C LEU A 48 -9.87 10.89 49.38
N LEU A 49 -9.24 9.76 49.06
CA LEU A 49 -8.56 8.87 50.00
C LEU A 49 -7.10 9.29 50.27
N ASP A 50 -6.55 10.24 49.51
CA ASP A 50 -5.13 10.61 49.53
C ASP A 50 -4.97 12.03 50.13
N GLU A 51 -4.69 12.11 51.44
CA GLU A 51 -4.68 13.38 52.21
C GLU A 51 -3.59 14.37 51.79
N GLU A 52 -2.51 13.92 51.14
CA GLU A 52 -1.38 14.75 50.69
C GLU A 52 -1.44 15.09 49.19
N ALA A 53 -2.51 14.72 48.49
CA ALA A 53 -2.58 14.86 47.04
C ALA A 53 -2.70 16.33 46.58
N HIS A 54 -1.81 16.75 45.68
CA HIS A 54 -2.02 17.94 44.84
C HIS A 54 -3.14 17.69 43.81
N VAL A 55 -4.39 17.72 44.27
CA VAL A 55 -5.60 17.41 43.48
C VAL A 55 -5.67 18.24 42.19
N LEU A 56 -5.33 19.53 42.26
CA LEU A 56 -5.39 20.45 41.11
C LEU A 56 -4.49 19.98 39.95
N THR A 57 -3.25 19.56 40.24
CA THR A 57 -2.30 19.08 39.23
C THR A 57 -2.76 17.77 38.61
N ARG A 58 -3.33 16.86 39.40
CA ARG A 58 -3.85 15.57 38.92
C ARG A 58 -5.09 15.76 38.04
N LEU A 59 -5.99 16.67 38.43
CA LEU A 59 -7.18 17.04 37.68
C LEU A 59 -6.81 17.65 36.33
N LEU A 60 -5.88 18.61 36.30
CA LEU A 60 -5.47 19.27 35.06
C LEU A 60 -4.87 18.27 34.06
N LYS A 61 -3.99 17.37 34.51
CA LYS A 61 -3.46 16.29 33.67
C LYS A 61 -4.56 15.39 33.12
N LYS A 62 -5.56 15.07 33.95
CA LYS A 62 -6.66 14.18 33.58
C LYS A 62 -7.60 14.81 32.55
N VAL A 63 -7.97 16.07 32.75
CA VAL A 63 -8.81 16.84 31.82
C VAL A 63 -8.11 17.01 30.47
N LEU A 64 -6.81 17.32 30.47
CA LEU A 64 -6.04 17.44 29.23
C LEU A 64 -5.97 16.09 28.49
N PHE A 65 -5.70 15.00 29.20
CA PHE A 65 -5.66 13.65 28.63
C PHE A 65 -7.01 13.26 28.00
N VAL A 66 -8.11 13.37 28.75
CA VAL A 66 -9.46 13.05 28.27
C VAL A 66 -9.87 13.98 27.13
N GLY A 67 -9.56 15.28 27.23
CA GLY A 67 -9.83 16.27 26.20
C GLY A 67 -9.10 15.99 24.89
N ALA A 68 -7.83 15.58 24.95
CA ALA A 68 -7.05 15.18 23.79
C ALA A 68 -7.65 13.94 23.10
N PHE A 69 -8.03 12.92 23.87
CA PHE A 69 -8.69 11.73 23.31
C PHE A 69 -10.08 12.03 22.75
N ALA A 70 -10.85 12.90 23.41
CA ALA A 70 -12.13 13.36 22.89
C ALA A 70 -11.96 14.11 21.55
N TYR A 71 -10.93 14.93 21.42
CA TYR A 71 -10.59 15.57 20.15
C TYR A 71 -10.24 14.55 19.05
N ILE A 72 -9.40 13.56 19.38
CA ILE A 72 -9.00 12.49 18.45
C ILE A 72 -10.20 11.68 17.99
N ILE A 73 -11.07 11.23 18.90
CA ILE A 73 -12.27 10.45 18.56
C ILE A 73 -13.22 11.27 17.68
N ASN A 74 -13.44 12.55 18.00
CA ASN A 74 -14.36 13.39 17.23
C ASN A 74 -13.86 13.71 15.81
N ASN A 75 -12.54 13.78 15.62
CA ASN A 75 -11.90 14.12 14.34
C ASN A 75 -11.17 12.92 13.71
N PHE A 76 -11.48 11.70 14.14
CA PHE A 76 -10.66 10.53 13.82
C PHE A 76 -10.54 10.28 12.32
N LYS A 77 -11.66 10.37 11.58
CA LYS A 77 -11.67 10.23 10.11
C LYS A 77 -10.74 11.26 9.46
N THR A 78 -10.89 12.54 9.81
CA THR A 78 -10.06 13.62 9.27
C THR A 78 -8.60 13.39 9.57
N LEU A 79 -8.27 12.94 10.78
CA LEU A 79 -6.90 12.65 11.17
C LEU A 79 -6.32 11.48 10.38
N ALA A 80 -7.11 10.41 10.17
CA ALA A 80 -6.73 9.28 9.33
C ALA A 80 -6.51 9.69 7.86
N ASP A 81 -7.39 10.53 7.31
CA ASP A 81 -7.26 11.04 5.94
C ASP A 81 -6.00 11.92 5.78
N ILE A 82 -5.67 12.75 6.78
CA ILE A 82 -4.42 13.53 6.83
C ILE A 82 -3.21 12.61 6.87
N ILE A 83 -3.22 11.58 7.74
CA ILE A 83 -2.12 10.62 7.85
C ILE A 83 -1.89 9.90 6.51
N PHE A 84 -2.96 9.44 5.86
CA PHE A 84 -2.88 8.83 4.53
C PHE A 84 -2.25 9.79 3.52
N ALA A 85 -2.79 11.00 3.43
CA ALA A 85 -2.31 12.01 2.50
C ALA A 85 -0.83 12.32 2.73
N SER A 86 -0.41 12.54 3.99
CA SER A 86 0.98 12.82 4.34
C SER A 86 1.92 11.68 3.98
N PHE A 87 1.57 10.42 4.29
CA PHE A 87 2.41 9.28 3.92
C PHE A 87 2.50 9.07 2.41
N SER A 88 1.37 9.23 1.71
CA SER A 88 1.35 9.19 0.24
C SER A 88 2.20 10.31 -0.37
N THR A 89 2.06 11.56 0.08
CA THR A 89 2.85 12.68 -0.45
C THR A 89 4.33 12.51 -0.14
N LEU A 90 4.70 12.15 1.10
CA LEU A 90 6.10 11.92 1.46
C LEU A 90 6.75 10.83 0.59
N GLY A 91 6.01 9.76 0.27
CA GLY A 91 6.51 8.72 -0.62
C GLY A 91 6.68 9.20 -2.07
N LEU A 92 5.76 10.04 -2.55
CA LEU A 92 5.85 10.60 -3.91
C LEU A 92 6.94 11.68 -4.02
N ASP A 93 7.08 12.56 -3.02
CA ASP A 93 8.10 13.61 -3.00
C ASP A 93 9.51 13.00 -3.01
N ALA A 94 9.68 11.85 -2.35
CA ALA A 94 10.94 11.11 -2.35
C ALA A 94 11.32 10.53 -3.73
N SER A 95 10.42 10.53 -4.72
CA SER A 95 10.58 9.81 -5.97
C SER A 95 10.55 10.66 -7.25
N ASN A 96 10.77 11.98 -7.15
CA ASN A 96 10.88 12.92 -8.29
C ASN A 96 9.92 12.61 -9.45
N ASN A 97 8.62 12.50 -9.14
CA ASN A 97 7.58 12.12 -10.08
C ASN A 97 6.56 13.26 -10.27
N THR A 98 5.57 13.04 -11.14
CA THR A 98 4.48 13.99 -11.44
C THR A 98 3.11 13.55 -10.89
N LEU A 99 3.09 12.48 -10.10
CA LEU A 99 1.89 11.91 -9.50
C LEU A 99 1.55 12.62 -8.20
N SER A 100 0.25 12.74 -7.93
CA SER A 100 -0.27 13.24 -6.66
C SER A 100 -0.76 12.09 -5.76
N ALA A 101 -0.95 12.35 -4.46
CA ALA A 101 -1.55 11.37 -3.55
C ALA A 101 -2.96 10.92 -4.00
N ALA A 102 -3.69 11.80 -4.69
CA ALA A 102 -4.99 11.47 -5.28
C ALA A 102 -4.88 10.48 -6.45
N ASP A 103 -3.72 10.41 -7.11
CA ASP A 103 -3.48 9.46 -8.20
C ASP A 103 -3.16 8.06 -7.69
N LEU A 104 -2.62 7.94 -6.48
CA LEU A 104 -2.44 6.64 -5.82
C LEU A 104 -3.78 6.00 -5.45
N LEU A 105 -4.81 6.81 -5.20
CA LEU A 105 -6.19 6.33 -5.03
C LEU A 105 -6.82 5.86 -6.35
N LYS A 106 -6.06 5.82 -7.45
CA LYS A 106 -6.48 5.31 -8.75
C LYS A 106 -5.52 4.23 -9.25
N PRO A 107 -5.53 3.02 -8.67
CA PRO A 107 -4.64 1.94 -9.11
C PRO A 107 -4.76 1.58 -10.59
N GLY A 108 -5.93 1.79 -11.21
CA GLY A 108 -6.14 1.65 -12.65
C GLY A 108 -5.26 2.58 -13.48
N ARG A 109 -4.96 3.78 -12.98
CA ARG A 109 -4.01 4.70 -13.62
C ARG A 109 -2.59 4.11 -13.67
N LEU A 110 -2.17 3.39 -12.62
CA LEU A 110 -0.87 2.71 -12.61
C LEU A 110 -0.81 1.57 -13.63
N ALA A 111 -1.89 0.78 -13.74
CA ALA A 111 -2.00 -0.23 -14.79
C ALA A 111 -1.96 0.41 -16.20
N GLY A 112 -2.55 1.60 -16.36
CA GLY A 112 -2.49 2.39 -17.58
C GLY A 112 -1.06 2.80 -17.97
N ILE A 113 -0.26 3.28 -17.00
CA ILE A 113 1.16 3.61 -17.22
C ILE A 113 1.92 2.37 -17.72
N GLY A 114 1.64 1.18 -17.17
CA GLY A 114 2.24 -0.08 -17.63
C GLY A 114 1.85 -0.46 -19.06
N PHE A 115 0.59 -0.21 -19.43
CA PHE A 115 0.12 -0.44 -20.80
C PHE A 115 0.78 0.52 -21.80
N ASP A 116 0.87 1.81 -21.46
CA ASP A 116 1.52 2.82 -22.29
C ASP A 116 3.02 2.52 -22.45
N ALA A 117 3.67 2.06 -21.38
CA ALA A 117 5.07 1.62 -21.41
C ALA A 117 5.30 0.40 -22.32
N ALA A 118 4.30 -0.48 -22.46
CA ALA A 118 4.38 -1.67 -23.30
C ALA A 118 4.03 -1.39 -24.78
N LYS A 119 3.49 -0.21 -25.10
CA LYS A 119 3.07 0.15 -26.47
C LYS A 119 4.19 0.08 -27.51
N PRO A 120 5.43 0.58 -27.26
CA PRO A 120 6.51 0.49 -28.25
C PRO A 120 6.85 -0.94 -28.68
N LEU A 121 6.70 -1.92 -27.77
CA LEU A 121 6.87 -3.34 -28.07
C LEU A 121 5.79 -3.86 -29.02
N MET A 122 4.57 -3.37 -28.88
CA MET A 122 3.44 -3.75 -29.74
C MET A 122 3.62 -3.17 -31.15
N ASP A 123 4.09 -1.93 -31.25
CA ASP A 123 4.36 -1.28 -32.55
C ASP A 123 5.47 -2.05 -33.30
N GLN A 124 6.56 -2.44 -32.60
CA GLN A 124 7.60 -3.27 -33.19
C GLN A 124 7.11 -4.67 -33.59
N LEU A 125 6.27 -5.30 -32.76
CA LEU A 125 5.65 -6.58 -33.10
C LEU A 125 4.82 -6.47 -34.38
N ALA A 126 4.07 -5.38 -34.55
CA ALA A 126 3.26 -5.14 -35.76
C ALA A 126 4.12 -5.03 -37.03
N ASP A 127 5.26 -4.34 -36.96
CA ASP A 127 6.19 -4.20 -38.08
C ASP A 127 6.86 -5.53 -38.48
N LEU A 128 7.10 -6.42 -37.50
CA LEU A 128 7.69 -7.73 -37.73
C LEU A 128 6.66 -8.79 -38.19
N MET A 129 5.35 -8.50 -38.15
CA MET A 129 4.28 -9.40 -38.59
C MET A 129 4.00 -9.38 -40.11
N GLY A 130 4.82 -8.69 -40.91
CA GLY A 130 4.74 -8.78 -42.38
C GLY A 130 4.88 -10.22 -42.89
N LEU A 131 4.15 -10.59 -43.94
CA LEU A 131 4.09 -11.98 -44.45
C LEU A 131 5.48 -12.57 -44.77
N ASP A 132 6.42 -11.74 -45.24
CA ASP A 132 7.79 -12.15 -45.55
C ASP A 132 8.74 -12.10 -44.34
N THR A 133 8.55 -11.12 -43.43
CA THR A 133 9.41 -10.88 -42.25
C THR A 133 9.07 -11.77 -41.06
N PHE A 134 7.83 -12.26 -40.97
CA PHE A 134 7.33 -13.10 -39.88
C PHE A 134 8.13 -14.40 -39.75
N PHE A 135 8.31 -15.13 -40.85
CA PHE A 135 9.03 -16.41 -40.84
C PHE A 135 10.53 -16.24 -40.63
N SER A 136 11.09 -15.07 -40.98
CA SER A 136 12.51 -14.76 -40.76
C SER A 136 12.82 -14.37 -39.31
N ASN A 137 11.86 -13.79 -38.59
CA ASN A 137 12.05 -13.22 -37.24
C ASN A 137 11.16 -13.88 -36.17
N PHE A 138 10.66 -15.08 -36.44
CA PHE A 138 9.72 -15.79 -35.57
C PHE A 138 10.18 -15.86 -34.10
N LEU A 139 11.47 -16.10 -33.86
CA LEU A 139 12.03 -16.14 -32.50
C LEU A 139 11.97 -14.78 -31.80
N THR A 140 12.31 -13.70 -32.51
CA THR A 140 12.26 -12.32 -31.99
C THR A 140 10.83 -11.92 -31.65
N ILE A 141 9.87 -12.25 -32.52
CA ILE A 141 8.44 -12.01 -32.31
C ILE A 141 7.96 -12.74 -31.05
N ALA A 142 8.35 -14.01 -30.87
CA ALA A 142 7.99 -14.79 -29.70
C ALA A 142 8.53 -14.16 -28.40
N VAL A 143 9.78 -13.70 -28.40
CA VAL A 143 10.40 -13.06 -27.22
C VAL A 143 9.73 -11.71 -26.91
N LEU A 144 9.49 -10.88 -27.93
CA LEU A 144 8.81 -9.59 -27.76
C LEU A 144 7.40 -9.75 -27.19
N LEU A 145 6.63 -10.76 -27.62
CA LEU A 145 5.32 -11.07 -27.05
C LEU A 145 5.40 -11.46 -25.57
N ILE A 146 6.39 -12.29 -25.19
CA ILE A 146 6.60 -12.69 -23.80
C ILE A 146 6.95 -11.47 -22.94
N VAL A 147 7.87 -10.63 -23.43
CA VAL A 147 8.28 -9.39 -22.75
C VAL A 147 7.10 -8.45 -22.56
N TRP A 148 6.32 -8.22 -23.61
CA TRP A 148 5.12 -7.39 -23.56
C TRP A 148 4.13 -7.88 -22.49
N LEU A 149 3.88 -9.20 -22.47
CA LEU A 149 2.99 -9.81 -21.49
C LEU A 149 3.53 -9.67 -20.05
N LEU A 150 4.84 -9.87 -19.84
CA LEU A 150 5.48 -9.73 -18.54
C LEU A 150 5.40 -8.30 -18.00
N VAL A 151 5.60 -7.30 -18.84
CA VAL A 151 5.50 -5.88 -18.45
C VAL A 151 4.08 -5.56 -17.99
N ILE A 152 3.08 -5.90 -18.79
CA ILE A 152 1.67 -5.65 -18.44
C ILE A 152 1.28 -6.37 -17.14
N LEU A 153 1.66 -7.64 -17.01
CA LEU A 153 1.33 -8.43 -15.83
C LEU A 153 2.00 -7.85 -14.56
N SER A 154 3.23 -7.35 -14.68
CA SER A 154 3.95 -6.70 -13.58
C SER A 154 3.22 -5.46 -13.08
N PHE A 155 2.83 -4.54 -13.97
CA PHE A 155 2.09 -3.34 -13.58
C PHE A 155 0.68 -3.64 -13.08
N PHE A 156 0.02 -4.67 -13.61
CA PHE A 156 -1.28 -5.11 -13.14
C PHE A 156 -1.21 -5.61 -11.69
N VAL A 157 -0.23 -6.45 -11.36
CA VAL A 157 -0.05 -6.92 -9.97
C VAL A 157 0.31 -5.77 -9.03
N LEU A 158 1.12 -4.81 -9.48
CA LEU A 158 1.42 -3.59 -8.70
C LEU A 158 0.17 -2.75 -8.42
N ALA A 159 -0.72 -2.58 -9.40
CA ALA A 159 -2.00 -1.90 -9.21
C ALA A 159 -2.86 -2.62 -8.17
N VAL A 160 -2.98 -3.95 -8.25
CA VAL A 160 -3.71 -4.73 -7.24
C VAL A 160 -3.07 -4.59 -5.84
N GLN A 161 -1.75 -4.56 -5.76
CA GLN A 161 -1.05 -4.36 -4.49
C GLN A 161 -1.31 -2.97 -3.89
N LEU A 162 -1.33 -1.92 -4.71
CA LEU A 162 -1.71 -0.56 -4.31
C LEU A 162 -3.15 -0.52 -3.79
N PHE A 163 -4.05 -1.18 -4.51
CA PHE A 163 -5.44 -1.33 -4.09
C PHE A 163 -5.57 -1.99 -2.71
N ILE A 164 -4.90 -3.13 -2.50
CA ILE A 164 -4.95 -3.88 -1.23
C ILE A 164 -4.38 -3.05 -0.08
N THR A 165 -3.23 -2.40 -0.27
CA THR A 165 -2.58 -1.60 0.79
C THR A 165 -3.40 -0.37 1.19
N ILE A 166 -4.08 0.28 0.24
CA ILE A 166 -5.00 1.38 0.54
C ILE A 166 -6.21 0.88 1.34
N LEU A 167 -6.80 -0.25 0.94
CA LEU A 167 -7.91 -0.84 1.69
C LEU A 167 -7.48 -1.30 3.08
N GLU A 168 -6.29 -1.87 3.22
CA GLU A 168 -5.73 -2.25 4.52
C GLU A 168 -5.68 -1.04 5.46
N PHE A 169 -5.20 0.12 4.98
CA PHE A 169 -5.19 1.35 5.76
C PHE A 169 -6.61 1.81 6.16
N LYS A 170 -7.56 1.84 5.21
CA LYS A 170 -8.94 2.27 5.49
C LYS A 170 -9.68 1.32 6.45
N LEU A 171 -9.48 0.01 6.32
CA LEU A 171 -10.05 -0.98 7.23
C LEU A 171 -9.44 -0.89 8.63
N THR A 172 -8.11 -0.74 8.71
CA THR A 172 -7.39 -0.65 9.98
C THR A 172 -7.74 0.64 10.72
N THR A 173 -7.91 1.75 10.02
CA THR A 173 -8.37 3.02 10.61
C THR A 173 -9.81 2.91 11.11
N LEU A 174 -10.72 2.27 10.38
CA LEU A 174 -12.08 2.04 10.85
C LEU A 174 -12.11 1.17 12.12
N ALA A 175 -11.32 0.09 12.15
CA ALA A 175 -11.16 -0.73 13.35
C ALA A 175 -10.54 0.06 14.52
N GLY A 176 -9.56 0.92 14.21
CA GLY A 176 -8.92 1.83 15.16
C GLY A 176 -9.92 2.77 15.79
N PHE A 177 -10.81 3.36 15.00
CA PHE A 177 -11.86 4.25 15.51
C PHE A 177 -12.72 3.59 16.58
N THR A 178 -13.12 2.34 16.38
CA THR A 178 -13.92 1.58 17.36
C THR A 178 -13.15 1.28 18.64
N LEU A 179 -11.82 1.12 18.55
CA LEU A 179 -10.97 0.69 19.67
C LEU A 179 -10.27 1.84 20.40
N VAL A 180 -10.21 3.04 19.82
CA VAL A 180 -9.62 4.24 20.44
C VAL A 180 -10.23 4.58 21.80
N PRO A 181 -11.56 4.48 22.04
CA PRO A 181 -12.12 4.76 23.36
C PRO A 181 -11.46 3.97 24.49
N PHE A 182 -10.99 2.75 24.24
CA PHE A 182 -10.33 1.93 25.26
C PHE A 182 -9.00 2.51 25.77
N ALA A 183 -8.43 3.51 25.08
CA ALA A 183 -7.28 4.27 25.54
C ALA A 183 -7.56 5.08 26.81
N LEU A 184 -8.83 5.48 27.02
CA LEU A 184 -9.23 6.30 28.16
C LEU A 184 -9.14 5.55 29.50
N TRP A 185 -9.07 4.22 29.45
CA TRP A 185 -8.98 3.37 30.62
C TRP A 185 -7.64 2.64 30.68
N ASN A 186 -6.84 2.93 31.71
CA ASN A 186 -5.47 2.43 31.84
C ASN A 186 -5.33 0.89 31.77
N LYS A 187 -6.36 0.11 32.13
CA LYS A 187 -6.29 -1.37 32.03
C LYS A 187 -6.52 -1.89 30.61
N THR A 188 -7.14 -1.10 29.72
CA THR A 188 -7.48 -1.49 28.35
C THR A 188 -6.77 -0.64 27.29
N SER A 189 -5.91 0.30 27.70
CA SER A 189 -5.22 1.20 26.77
C SER A 189 -4.38 0.46 25.73
N PHE A 190 -3.87 -0.72 26.09
CA PHE A 190 -3.11 -1.59 25.20
C PHE A 190 -3.88 -1.96 23.92
N LEU A 191 -5.21 -2.04 23.95
CA LEU A 191 -6.02 -2.33 22.77
C LEU A 191 -5.94 -1.18 21.77
N ALA A 192 -6.12 0.05 22.26
CA ALA A 192 -6.02 1.24 21.43
C ALA A 192 -4.59 1.46 20.93
N GLU A 193 -3.58 1.29 21.79
CA GLU A 193 -2.16 1.42 21.42
C GLU A 193 -1.77 0.47 20.29
N ARG A 194 -2.19 -0.80 20.36
CA ARG A 194 -1.90 -1.79 19.32
C ARG A 194 -2.55 -1.43 17.98
N VAL A 195 -3.80 -0.98 18.00
CA VAL A 195 -4.50 -0.67 16.74
C VAL A 195 -4.04 0.67 16.16
N LEU A 196 -3.75 1.68 16.97
CA LEU A 196 -3.10 2.91 16.51
C LEU A 196 -1.72 2.61 15.90
N GLY A 197 -0.94 1.72 16.51
CA GLY A 197 0.31 1.22 15.93
C GLY A 197 0.11 0.55 14.57
N ASN A 198 -0.94 -0.25 14.41
CA ASN A 198 -1.28 -0.86 13.12
C ASN A 198 -1.72 0.18 12.08
N VAL A 199 -2.47 1.22 12.46
CA VAL A 199 -2.82 2.33 11.56
C VAL A 199 -1.55 2.99 11.02
N VAL A 200 -0.61 3.34 11.90
CA VAL A 200 0.66 3.94 11.49
C VAL A 200 1.46 2.98 10.60
N THR A 201 1.54 1.70 10.96
CA THR A 201 2.21 0.67 10.16
C THR A 201 1.62 0.57 8.76
N SER A 202 0.29 0.51 8.64
CA SER A 202 -0.40 0.49 7.34
C SER A 202 -0.15 1.76 6.52
N GLY A 203 -0.07 2.93 7.17
CA GLY A 203 0.30 4.19 6.52
C GLY A 203 1.72 4.16 5.96
N ILE A 204 2.68 3.59 6.69
CA ILE A 204 4.06 3.42 6.21
C ILE A 204 4.11 2.45 5.02
N LYS A 205 3.27 1.41 4.97
CA LYS A 205 3.17 0.56 3.77
C LYS A 205 2.74 1.36 2.54
N VAL A 206 1.75 2.24 2.69
CA VAL A 206 1.31 3.15 1.63
C VAL A 206 2.44 4.07 1.21
N MET A 207 3.20 4.64 2.16
CA MET A 207 4.36 5.48 1.86
C MET A 207 5.42 4.73 1.03
N VAL A 208 5.82 3.53 1.47
CA VAL A 208 6.83 2.74 0.75
C VAL A 208 6.36 2.38 -0.66
N LEU A 209 5.09 1.99 -0.80
CA LEU A 209 4.54 1.70 -2.12
C LEU A 209 4.44 2.95 -3.01
N ALA A 210 4.12 4.10 -2.43
CA ALA A 210 4.15 5.39 -3.13
C ALA A 210 5.55 5.72 -3.68
N VAL A 211 6.61 5.47 -2.90
CA VAL A 211 8.00 5.62 -3.37
C VAL A 211 8.27 4.71 -4.58
N ILE A 212 7.93 3.42 -4.46
CA ILE A 212 8.17 2.42 -5.52
C ILE A 212 7.44 2.80 -6.80
N VAL A 213 6.16 3.17 -6.67
CA VAL A 213 5.32 3.59 -7.79
C VAL A 213 5.83 4.89 -8.41
N GLY A 214 6.25 5.86 -7.61
CA GLY A 214 6.80 7.11 -8.10
C GLY A 214 8.10 6.90 -8.88
N ILE A 215 9.06 6.14 -8.35
CA ILE A 215 10.32 5.81 -9.03
C ILE A 215 10.03 5.08 -10.34
N GLY A 216 9.12 4.10 -10.28
CA GLY A 216 8.72 3.34 -11.46
C GLY A 216 8.09 4.23 -12.54
N SER A 217 7.14 5.08 -12.18
CA SER A 217 6.50 5.99 -13.14
C SER A 217 7.52 6.90 -13.84
N PHE A 218 8.49 7.43 -13.10
CA PHE A 218 9.55 8.28 -13.64
C PHE A 218 10.49 7.51 -14.58
N PHE A 219 10.96 6.33 -14.16
CA PHE A 219 11.87 5.50 -14.96
C PHE A 219 11.25 5.10 -16.30
N PHE A 220 9.99 4.64 -16.27
CA PHE A 220 9.30 4.18 -17.48
C PHE A 220 8.94 5.35 -18.41
N GLN A 221 8.64 6.54 -17.88
CA GLN A 221 8.50 7.75 -18.70
C GLN A 221 9.80 8.13 -19.41
N GLN A 222 10.95 8.06 -18.71
CA GLN A 222 12.24 8.30 -19.35
C GLN A 222 12.55 7.30 -20.45
N TYR A 223 12.26 6.02 -20.21
CA TYR A 223 12.46 4.97 -21.21
C TYR A 223 11.64 5.23 -22.48
N VAL A 224 10.34 5.52 -22.33
CA VAL A 224 9.46 5.84 -23.46
C VAL A 224 9.91 7.10 -24.21
N THR A 225 10.37 8.13 -23.49
CA THR A 225 10.84 9.38 -24.11
C THR A 225 12.20 9.21 -24.80
N GLY A 226 13.09 8.40 -24.21
CA GLY A 226 14.44 8.13 -24.72
C GLY A 226 14.46 7.35 -26.03
N LEU A 227 13.41 6.58 -26.31
CA LEU A 227 13.25 5.84 -27.57
C LEU A 227 13.07 6.75 -28.80
N ASN A 228 12.80 8.06 -28.65
CA ASN A 228 12.74 9.06 -29.75
C ASN A 228 11.95 8.65 -31.03
N GLY A 229 11.01 7.70 -30.92
CA GLY A 229 10.25 7.18 -32.06
C GLY A 229 10.89 6.01 -32.81
N ASP A 230 12.05 5.52 -32.36
CA ASP A 230 12.63 4.25 -32.83
C ASP A 230 11.98 3.06 -32.11
N THR A 231 11.81 1.96 -32.84
CA THR A 231 11.31 0.69 -32.28
C THR A 231 12.36 0.07 -31.37
N PRO A 232 12.02 -0.36 -30.13
CA PRO A 232 13.00 -0.86 -29.17
C PRO A 232 13.78 -2.07 -29.70
N ASP A 233 15.10 -2.15 -29.58
CA ASP A 233 15.80 -3.39 -29.96
C ASP A 233 15.48 -4.53 -28.97
N LEU A 234 15.76 -5.79 -29.32
CA LEU A 234 15.52 -6.97 -28.48
C LEU A 234 16.16 -6.82 -27.08
N VAL A 235 17.35 -6.24 -27.03
CA VAL A 235 18.05 -5.96 -25.76
C VAL A 235 17.28 -4.95 -24.92
N GLU A 236 16.75 -3.91 -25.54
CA GLU A 236 15.97 -2.86 -24.86
C GLU A 236 14.63 -3.41 -24.36
N ALA A 237 13.99 -4.29 -25.13
CA ALA A 237 12.79 -4.98 -24.70
C ALA A 237 13.05 -5.84 -23.45
N LEU A 238 14.16 -6.59 -23.43
CA LEU A 238 14.55 -7.41 -22.28
C LEU A 238 14.93 -6.56 -21.06
N THR A 239 15.55 -5.39 -21.23
CA THR A 239 15.84 -4.49 -20.10
C THR A 239 14.55 -3.90 -19.53
N LEU A 240 13.56 -3.58 -20.38
CA LEU A 240 12.23 -3.15 -19.94
C LEU A 240 11.51 -4.25 -19.14
N ALA A 241 11.58 -5.50 -19.61
CA ALA A 241 11.05 -6.65 -18.88
C ALA A 241 11.70 -6.77 -17.49
N LEU A 242 13.03 -6.70 -17.43
CA LEU A 242 13.78 -6.77 -16.18
C LEU A 242 13.41 -5.64 -15.22
N ALA A 243 13.30 -4.40 -15.72
CA ALA A 243 12.86 -3.26 -14.92
C ALA A 243 11.42 -3.43 -14.38
N SER A 244 10.52 -4.00 -15.18
CA SER A 244 9.14 -4.24 -14.75
C SER A 244 9.06 -5.32 -13.67
N LEU A 245 9.85 -6.38 -13.80
CA LEU A 245 9.93 -7.47 -12.84
C LEU A 245 10.61 -7.05 -11.54
N THR A 246 11.62 -6.18 -11.59
CA THR A 246 12.24 -5.64 -10.37
C THR A 246 11.29 -4.70 -9.64
N LEU A 247 10.55 -3.84 -10.34
CA LEU A 247 9.49 -3.04 -9.74
C LEU A 247 8.39 -3.90 -9.12
N LEU A 248 7.96 -4.96 -9.82
CA LEU A 248 6.99 -5.92 -9.30
C LEU A 248 7.48 -6.54 -7.99
N GLY A 249 8.72 -7.05 -7.97
CA GLY A 249 9.35 -7.59 -6.78
C GLY A 249 9.37 -6.57 -5.64
N LEU A 250 9.78 -5.33 -5.92
CA LEU A 250 9.78 -4.25 -4.94
C LEU A 250 8.38 -3.94 -4.43
N GLY A 251 7.34 -3.90 -5.27
CA GLY A 251 5.99 -3.61 -4.82
C GLY A 251 5.38 -4.73 -3.98
N ILE A 252 5.71 -5.99 -4.25
CA ILE A 252 5.28 -7.13 -3.43
C ILE A 252 5.99 -7.12 -2.07
N PHE A 253 7.32 -6.97 -2.06
CA PHE A 253 8.11 -7.08 -0.83
C PHE A 253 8.19 -5.76 -0.04
N GLY A 254 8.11 -4.60 -0.67
CA GLY A 254 8.23 -3.28 -0.05
C GLY A 254 7.26 -3.06 1.12
N PRO A 255 5.96 -3.30 0.96
CA PRO A 255 4.99 -3.23 2.05
C PRO A 255 5.30 -4.19 3.21
N THR A 256 5.87 -5.36 2.94
CA THR A 256 6.30 -6.27 4.01
C THR A 256 7.48 -5.67 4.78
N VAL A 257 8.48 -5.13 4.08
CA VAL A 257 9.64 -4.41 4.67
C VAL A 257 9.22 -3.19 5.50
N ALA A 258 8.18 -2.47 5.09
CA ALA A 258 7.58 -1.41 5.91
C ALA A 258 7.02 -1.92 7.23
N SER A 259 6.35 -3.08 7.21
CA SER A 259 5.59 -3.61 8.35
C SER A 259 6.47 -3.96 9.55
N GLY A 260 7.56 -4.70 9.31
CA GLY A 260 8.52 -5.12 10.34
C GLY A 260 9.52 -4.07 10.80
N LEU A 261 9.62 -2.91 10.13
CA LEU A 261 10.32 -1.75 10.70
C LEU A 261 9.59 -1.24 11.95
N VAL A 262 8.26 -1.27 11.95
CA VAL A 262 7.44 -0.83 13.08
C VAL A 262 7.24 -1.96 14.10
N SER A 263 7.09 -3.20 13.64
CA SER A 263 6.84 -4.34 14.53
C SER A 263 8.12 -4.94 15.14
N GLY A 264 9.31 -4.51 14.74
CA GLY A 264 10.61 -5.02 15.22
C GLY A 264 10.86 -6.51 14.91
N ALA A 265 10.04 -7.13 14.05
CA ALA A 265 10.09 -8.56 13.77
C ALA A 265 11.05 -8.86 12.59
N PRO A 266 11.77 -10.01 12.60
CA PRO A 266 12.65 -10.41 11.50
C PRO A 266 11.93 -10.50 10.16
N GLN A 267 12.26 -9.57 9.24
CA GLN A 267 11.59 -9.32 7.97
C GLN A 267 11.70 -10.42 6.91
N LEU A 268 12.71 -11.29 7.02
CA LEU A 268 13.07 -12.26 5.98
C LEU A 268 12.59 -13.69 6.27
N GLY A 269 11.77 -13.91 7.32
CA GLY A 269 11.48 -15.25 7.84
C GLY A 269 10.43 -16.08 7.09
N ALA A 270 9.44 -15.45 6.43
CA ALA A 270 8.30 -16.18 5.87
C ALA A 270 8.13 -16.01 4.35
N GLY A 271 8.22 -14.78 3.83
CA GLY A 271 8.02 -14.49 2.41
C GLY A 271 9.22 -14.86 1.53
N ALA A 272 10.44 -14.63 2.02
CA ALA A 272 11.66 -15.01 1.30
C ALA A 272 11.84 -16.53 1.24
N ALA A 273 11.48 -17.27 2.30
CA ALA A 273 11.56 -18.74 2.29
C ALA A 273 10.59 -19.36 1.26
N VAL A 274 9.35 -18.86 1.17
CA VAL A 274 8.36 -19.36 0.21
C VAL A 274 8.67 -18.91 -1.21
N GLY A 275 9.11 -17.66 -1.44
CA GLY A 275 9.50 -17.17 -2.75
C GLY A 275 10.75 -17.87 -3.30
N THR A 276 11.75 -18.11 -2.45
CA THR A 276 12.97 -18.84 -2.84
C THR A 276 12.69 -20.33 -3.02
N ALA A 277 11.79 -20.92 -2.22
CA ALA A 277 11.35 -22.30 -2.40
C ALA A 277 10.51 -22.47 -3.67
N ALA A 278 9.58 -21.57 -3.97
CA ALA A 278 8.79 -21.60 -5.20
C ALA A 278 9.66 -21.36 -6.44
N ALA A 279 10.63 -20.44 -6.36
CA ALA A 279 11.60 -20.21 -7.43
C ALA A 279 12.55 -21.41 -7.61
N ALA A 280 12.99 -22.06 -6.52
CA ALA A 280 13.83 -23.26 -6.57
C ALA A 280 13.07 -24.48 -7.10
N VAL A 281 11.80 -24.64 -6.73
CA VAL A 281 10.91 -25.70 -7.27
C VAL A 281 10.60 -25.42 -8.74
N GLY A 282 10.27 -24.17 -9.10
CA GLY A 282 10.03 -23.77 -10.49
C GLY A 282 11.27 -23.91 -11.39
N ALA A 283 12.44 -23.48 -10.92
CA ALA A 283 13.72 -23.66 -11.63
C ALA A 283 14.15 -25.13 -11.69
N GLY A 284 13.91 -25.91 -10.63
CA GLY A 284 14.18 -27.35 -10.59
C GLY A 284 13.29 -28.16 -11.54
N MET A 285 12.04 -27.73 -11.74
CA MET A 285 11.13 -28.35 -12.71
C MET A 285 11.50 -28.03 -14.17
N LEU A 286 12.00 -26.82 -14.45
CA LEU A 286 12.47 -26.44 -15.78
C LEU A 286 13.83 -27.06 -16.12
N ALA A 287 14.74 -27.17 -15.15
CA ALA A 287 16.03 -27.86 -15.33
C ALA A 287 15.87 -29.40 -15.39
N GLY A 288 14.94 -29.98 -14.62
CA GLY A 288 14.66 -31.42 -14.63
C GLY A 288 13.90 -31.90 -15.88
N GLY A 289 13.20 -31.01 -16.59
CA GLY A 289 12.52 -31.33 -17.85
C GLY A 289 13.46 -31.44 -19.05
N ALA A 290 14.57 -30.70 -19.06
CA ALA A 290 15.56 -30.72 -20.15
C ALA A 290 16.52 -31.92 -20.09
N VAL A 291 16.73 -32.51 -18.90
CA VAL A 291 17.61 -33.69 -18.72
C VAL A 291 16.91 -35.01 -19.09
N ARG A 292 15.59 -34.99 -19.31
CA ARG A 292 14.79 -36.19 -19.65
C ARG A 292 14.50 -36.35 -21.14
N ALA A 293 15.06 -35.49 -22.01
CA ALA A 293 14.80 -35.44 -23.45
C ALA A 293 16.07 -35.61 -24.33
N LEU A 294 17.14 -36.22 -23.78
CA LEU A 294 18.31 -36.72 -24.53
C LEU A 294 18.49 -38.20 -24.22
#